data_AF-G9YG31-F1
#
_entry.id   AF-G9YG31-F1
#
_cell.length_a   1.000
_cell.length_b   1.000
_cell.length_c   1.000
_cell.angle_alpha   90.00
_cell.angle_beta   90.00
_cell.angle_gamma   90.00
#
_symmetry.space_group_name_H-M   'P 1'
#
loop_
_entity.id
_entity.type
_entity.pdbx_description
1 polymer ?
#
loop_
_entity_poly.entity_id
_entity_poly.type
_entity_poly.pdbx_seq_one_letter_code
_entity_poly.pdbx_strand_id
1 'polypeptide(L)'
;MTKLTSADTNRLDALKQVVFDFGRSRQTEVPATAPEAFHQLDNILLNGMPCDQVMKVIESNPDKVIWEETQDLHSQFWNGNGTYYYDLRAALIKGCLPAVHCPLQQRATIITKSATKI
;
A
#
# COMPACT_ATOMS: atom_id res chain seq x y z
N MET A 1 -12.81 -11.15 18.12
CA MET A 1 -11.48 -11.71 17.78
C MET A 1 -11.53 -12.24 16.36
N THR A 2 -10.68 -11.77 15.45
CA THR A 2 -10.70 -12.22 14.05
C THR A 2 -10.20 -13.66 13.95
N LYS A 3 -10.98 -14.56 13.34
CA LYS A 3 -10.65 -15.99 13.19
C LYS A 3 -9.70 -16.29 12.02
N LEU A 4 -9.00 -15.27 11.51
CA LEU A 4 -8.24 -15.36 10.25
C LEU A 4 -7.10 -16.38 10.35
N THR A 5 -6.46 -16.48 11.51
CA THR A 5 -5.29 -17.36 11.74
C THR A 5 -5.54 -18.43 12.80
N SER A 6 -6.75 -18.51 13.39
CA SER A 6 -7.03 -19.32 14.59
C SER A 6 -6.94 -20.84 14.40
N ALA A 7 -6.81 -21.32 13.16
CA ALA A 7 -6.70 -22.75 12.83
C ALA A 7 -5.39 -23.13 12.13
N ASP A 8 -4.65 -22.14 11.63
CA ASP A 8 -3.43 -22.34 10.84
C ASP A 8 -2.66 -21.01 10.77
N THR A 9 -1.47 -21.00 11.36
CA THR A 9 -0.60 -19.82 11.37
C THR A 9 -0.05 -19.49 9.98
N ASN A 10 0.04 -20.48 9.08
CA ASN A 10 0.50 -20.28 7.69
C ASN A 10 -0.59 -19.69 6.78
N ARG A 11 -1.85 -19.67 7.24
CA ARG A 11 -2.96 -19.13 6.45
C ARG A 11 -2.78 -17.66 6.10
N LEU A 12 -2.15 -16.88 6.98
CA LEU A 12 -1.86 -15.48 6.71
C LEU A 12 -0.91 -15.33 5.52
N ASP A 13 0.09 -16.21 5.39
CA ASP A 13 1.03 -16.16 4.27
C ASP A 13 0.36 -16.56 2.96
N ALA A 14 -0.53 -17.56 2.98
CA ALA A 14 -1.35 -17.90 1.82
C ALA A 14 -2.25 -16.72 1.40
N LEU A 15 -2.86 -16.02 2.35
CA LEU A 15 -3.68 -14.83 2.08
C LEU A 15 -2.84 -13.68 1.52
N LYS A 16 -1.64 -13.44 2.07
CA LYS A 16 -0.69 -12.45 1.53
C LYS A 16 -0.36 -12.76 0.06
N GLN A 17 -0.12 -14.03 -0.28
CA GLN A 17 0.16 -14.43 -1.65
C GLN A 17 -1.04 -14.18 -2.59
N VAL A 18 -2.25 -14.57 -2.17
CA VAL A 18 -3.48 -14.31 -2.97
C VAL A 18 -3.70 -12.81 -3.18
N VAL A 19 -3.52 -12.00 -2.14
CA VAL A 19 -3.70 -10.55 -2.22
C VAL A 19 -2.63 -9.89 -3.09
N PHE A 20 -1.38 -10.38 -3.03
CA PHE A 20 -0.31 -9.98 -3.94
C PHE A 20 -0.65 -10.28 -5.41
N ASP A 21 -1.11 -11.51 -5.70
CA ASP A 21 -1.49 -11.92 -7.05
C ASP A 21 -2.68 -11.12 -7.57
N PHE A 22 -3.64 -10.81 -6.69
CA PHE A 22 -4.74 -9.89 -7.00
C PHE A 22 -4.21 -8.50 -7.37
N GLY A 23 -3.31 -7.92 -6.58
CA GLY A 23 -2.68 -6.63 -6.89
C GLY A 23 -1.97 -6.63 -8.24
N ARG A 24 -1.23 -7.69 -8.55
CA ARG A 24 -0.57 -7.88 -9.85
C ARG A 24 -1.57 -7.92 -11.01
N SER A 25 -2.72 -8.58 -10.84
CA SER A 25 -3.76 -8.63 -11.87
C SER A 25 -4.45 -7.29 -12.13
N ARG A 26 -4.32 -6.33 -11.21
CA ARG A 26 -4.90 -4.98 -11.31
C ARG A 26 -3.98 -3.97 -11.99
N GLN A 27 -2.77 -4.37 -12.39
CA GLN A 27 -1.89 -3.52 -13.19
C GLN A 27 -2.53 -3.28 -14.56
N THR A 28 -3.12 -2.11 -14.74
CA THR A 28 -3.63 -1.67 -16.04
C THR A 28 -2.55 -0.94 -16.83
N GLU A 29 -1.68 -0.18 -16.16
CA GLU A 29 -0.63 0.63 -16.78
C GLU A 29 0.59 0.76 -15.85
N VAL A 30 1.80 0.74 -16.42
CA VAL A 30 3.03 1.00 -15.65
C VAL A 30 3.18 2.52 -15.48
N PRO A 31 3.18 3.05 -14.24
CA PRO A 31 3.32 4.48 -14.01
C PRO A 31 4.71 4.97 -14.46
N ALA A 32 4.74 6.06 -15.21
CA ALA A 32 5.98 6.69 -15.68
C ALA A 32 6.63 7.56 -14.59
N THR A 33 5.84 8.06 -13.64
CA THR A 33 6.29 8.96 -12.57
C THR A 33 5.82 8.50 -11.19
N ALA A 34 6.51 8.91 -10.13
CA ALA A 34 6.09 8.61 -8.76
C ALA A 34 4.70 9.17 -8.39
N PRO A 35 4.27 10.36 -8.86
CA PRO A 35 2.91 10.84 -8.67
C PRO A 35 1.86 9.98 -9.36
N GLU A 36 2.11 9.50 -10.58
CA GLU A 36 1.20 8.54 -11.25
C GLU A 36 1.07 7.25 -10.44
N ALA A 37 2.19 6.71 -9.95
CA ALA A 37 2.17 5.53 -9.09
C ALA A 37 1.37 5.78 -7.80
N PHE A 38 1.51 6.96 -7.18
CA PHE A 38 0.75 7.34 -6.00
C PHE A 38 -0.75 7.48 -6.30
N HIS A 39 -1.12 8.07 -7.43
CA HIS A 39 -2.52 8.18 -7.85
C HIS A 39 -3.16 6.82 -8.16
N GLN A 40 -2.43 5.91 -8.81
CA GLN A 40 -2.90 4.53 -9.00
C GLN A 40 -3.12 3.83 -7.66
N LEU A 41 -2.20 4.00 -6.72
CA LEU A 41 -2.31 3.47 -5.37
C LEU A 41 -3.54 4.03 -4.63
N ASP A 42 -3.75 5.34 -4.69
CA ASP A 42 -4.89 6.03 -4.08
C ASP A 42 -6.23 5.51 -4.64
N ASN A 43 -6.34 5.36 -5.95
CA ASN A 43 -7.53 4.81 -6.61
C ASN A 43 -7.83 3.34 -6.23
N ILE A 44 -6.82 2.56 -5.89
CA ILE A 44 -6.99 1.16 -5.47
C ILE A 44 -7.37 1.09 -3.99
N LEU A 45 -6.72 1.89 -3.15
CA LEU A 45 -6.91 1.82 -1.70
C LEU A 45 -8.13 2.57 -1.22
N LEU A 46 -8.51 3.66 -1.91
CA LEU A 46 -9.61 4.56 -1.54
C LEU A 46 -9.55 4.90 -0.04
N ASN A 47 -8.36 5.28 0.42
CA ASN A 47 -8.04 5.38 1.84
C ASN A 47 -8.48 6.73 2.41
N GLY A 48 -9.80 6.86 2.62
CA GLY A 48 -10.45 8.10 3.04
C GLY A 48 -10.98 8.93 1.88
N MET A 49 -11.77 9.95 2.18
CA MET A 49 -12.27 10.90 1.19
C MET A 49 -11.22 12.00 0.92
N PRO A 50 -11.25 12.67 -0.25
CA PRO A 50 -10.29 13.75 -0.56
C PRO A 50 -10.25 14.87 0.49
N CYS A 51 -11.39 15.18 1.11
CA CYS A 51 -11.50 16.20 2.15
C CYS A 51 -10.95 15.78 3.52
N ASP A 52 -10.82 14.48 3.78
CA ASP A 52 -10.31 13.95 5.05
C ASP A 52 -8.80 14.09 5.17
N GLN A 53 -8.10 14.23 4.04
CA GLN A 53 -6.64 14.35 3.96
C GLN A 53 -5.91 13.22 4.71
N VAL A 54 -6.44 11.99 4.63
CA VAL A 54 -5.82 10.82 5.27
C VAL A 54 -4.46 10.56 4.68
N MET A 55 -4.33 10.52 3.35
CA MET A 55 -3.05 10.39 2.66
C MET A 55 -2.51 11.78 2.30
N LYS A 56 -1.85 12.42 3.27
CA LYS A 56 -1.31 13.77 3.11
C LYS A 56 0.05 13.72 2.43
N VAL A 57 0.13 14.23 1.21
CA VAL A 57 1.41 14.33 0.47
C VAL A 57 2.30 15.40 1.12
N ILE A 58 3.54 15.01 1.42
CA ILE A 58 4.58 15.85 2.03
C ILE A 58 5.59 16.33 0.97
N GLU A 59 5.92 15.46 0.02
CA GLU A 59 6.84 15.74 -1.09
C GLU A 59 6.31 15.06 -2.34
N SER A 60 6.36 15.74 -3.49
CA SER A 60 5.99 15.18 -4.78
C SER A 60 6.86 15.77 -5.88
N ASN A 61 7.59 14.89 -6.56
CA ASN A 61 8.36 15.19 -7.77
C ASN A 61 8.31 13.95 -8.70
N PRO A 62 8.78 14.05 -9.96
CA PRO A 62 8.65 12.94 -10.92
C PRO A 62 9.23 11.60 -10.46
N ASP A 63 10.25 11.61 -9.60
CA ASP A 63 10.97 10.42 -9.16
C ASP A 63 10.54 9.94 -7.76
N LYS A 64 9.86 10.80 -7.00
CA LYS A 64 9.57 10.53 -5.58
C LYS A 64 8.28 11.19 -5.09
N VAL A 65 7.51 10.42 -4.33
CA VAL A 65 6.40 10.91 -3.51
C VAL A 65 6.60 10.45 -2.07
N ILE A 66 6.49 11.37 -1.12
CA ILE A 66 6.38 11.05 0.31
C ILE A 66 4.98 11.46 0.75
N TRP A 67 4.30 10.58 1.46
CA TRP A 67 3.05 10.92 2.13
C TRP A 67 3.02 10.41 3.57
N GLU A 68 2.16 11.01 4.36
CA GLU A 68 1.84 10.63 5.73
C GLU A 68 0.37 10.20 5.81
N GLU A 69 0.11 9.11 6.52
CA GLU A 69 -1.25 8.72 6.91
C GLU A 69 -1.61 9.42 8.22
N THR A 70 -2.49 10.42 8.14
CA THR A 70 -2.83 11.30 9.28
C THR A 70 -3.76 10.63 10.30
N GLN A 71 -4.44 9.56 9.90
CA GLN A 71 -5.32 8.78 10.75
C GLN A 71 -5.34 7.30 10.33
N ASP A 72 -5.47 6.40 11.30
CA ASP A 72 -5.69 4.98 11.05
C ASP A 72 -7.20 4.71 10.96
N LEU A 73 -7.69 4.52 9.74
CA LEU A 73 -9.10 4.22 9.50
C LEU A 73 -9.45 2.75 9.72
N HIS A 74 -8.49 1.83 9.69
CA HIS A 74 -8.77 0.41 9.45
C HIS A 74 -8.54 -0.48 10.66
N SER A 75 -7.46 -0.27 11.43
CA SER A 75 -7.03 -1.23 12.46
C SER A 75 -8.07 -1.48 13.53
N GLN A 76 -8.85 -0.46 13.90
CA GLN A 76 -9.90 -0.54 14.91
C GLN A 76 -10.95 -1.61 14.58
N PHE A 77 -11.21 -1.87 13.30
CA PHE A 77 -12.20 -2.85 12.85
C PHE A 77 -11.68 -4.30 12.89
N TRP A 78 -10.40 -4.50 13.24
CA TRP A 78 -9.75 -5.80 13.27
C TRP A 78 -9.66 -6.42 14.67
N ASN A 79 -10.45 -5.92 15.63
CA ASN A 79 -10.58 -6.50 16.98
C ASN A 79 -9.22 -6.78 17.65
N GLY A 80 -8.33 -5.78 17.66
CA GLY A 80 -6.98 -5.90 18.22
C GLY A 80 -5.95 -6.59 17.32
N ASN A 81 -6.29 -6.95 16.08
CA ASN A 81 -5.40 -7.59 15.11
C ASN A 81 -5.15 -6.72 13.87
N GLY A 82 -5.08 -5.39 14.05
CA GLY A 82 -4.89 -4.43 12.96
C GLY A 82 -3.64 -4.70 12.11
N THR A 83 -2.60 -5.31 12.69
CA THR A 83 -1.40 -5.72 11.96
C THR A 83 -1.71 -6.63 10.78
N TYR A 84 -2.69 -7.54 10.88
CA TYR A 84 -3.08 -8.41 9.75
C TYR A 84 -3.64 -7.62 8.57
N TYR A 85 -4.38 -6.54 8.83
CA TYR A 85 -4.84 -5.64 7.77
C TYR A 85 -3.65 -5.03 7.02
N TYR A 86 -2.70 -4.46 7.76
CA TYR A 86 -1.56 -3.78 7.18
C TYR A 86 -0.60 -4.74 6.46
N ASP A 87 -0.47 -5.97 6.95
CA ASP A 87 0.24 -7.06 6.30
C ASP A 87 -0.37 -7.45 4.95
N LEU A 88 -1.69 -7.52 4.86
CA LEU A 88 -2.39 -7.82 3.61
C LEU A 88 -2.35 -6.63 2.65
N ARG A 89 -2.55 -5.41 3.16
CA ARG A 89 -2.42 -4.17 2.39
C ARG A 89 -1.01 -4.03 1.82
N ALA A 90 0.02 -4.32 2.60
CA ALA A 90 1.41 -4.38 2.14
C ALA A 90 1.60 -5.31 0.93
N ALA A 91 1.05 -6.52 1.03
CA ALA A 91 1.11 -7.50 -0.05
C ALA A 91 0.39 -7.00 -1.31
N LEU A 92 -0.78 -6.35 -1.15
CA LEU A 92 -1.53 -5.75 -2.26
C LEU A 92 -0.69 -4.69 -2.98
N ILE A 93 -0.14 -3.72 -2.23
CA ILE A 93 0.65 -2.61 -2.77
C ILE A 93 1.87 -3.14 -3.52
N LYS A 94 2.56 -4.14 -2.95
CA LYS A 94 3.71 -4.79 -3.60
C LYS A 94 3.34 -5.49 -4.91
N GLY A 95 2.13 -6.06 -5.00
CA GLY A 95 1.60 -6.64 -6.23
C GLY A 95 1.26 -5.58 -7.28
N CYS A 96 0.63 -4.48 -6.87
CA CYS A 96 0.27 -3.38 -7.77
C CYS A 96 1.50 -2.65 -8.31
N LEU A 97 2.48 -2.37 -7.45
CA LEU A 97 3.61 -1.48 -7.73
C LEU A 97 4.95 -2.12 -7.31
N PRO A 98 5.45 -3.12 -8.05
CA PRO A 98 6.66 -3.87 -7.67
C PRO A 98 7.94 -3.02 -7.67
N ALA A 99 7.96 -1.89 -8.39
CA ALA A 99 9.09 -0.96 -8.43
C ALA A 99 9.16 -0.01 -7.21
N VAL A 100 8.14 -0.03 -6.33
CA VAL A 100 7.97 0.95 -5.26
C VAL A 100 8.48 0.40 -3.93
N HIS A 101 9.46 1.10 -3.35
CA HIS A 101 9.96 0.80 -2.01
C HIS A 101 9.10 1.52 -0.96
N CYS A 102 8.01 0.88 -0.53
CA CYS A 102 7.11 1.42 0.48
C CYS A 102 7.46 0.85 1.87
N PRO A 103 8.23 1.55 2.72
CA PRO A 103 8.34 1.19 4.13
C PRO A 103 6.97 1.44 4.77
N LEU A 104 6.25 0.37 5.10
CA LEU A 104 4.93 0.44 5.71
C LEU A 104 5.05 0.85 7.17
N GLN A 105 5.14 2.16 7.42
CA GLN A 105 4.78 2.82 8.67
C GLN A 105 4.14 4.18 8.33
N GLN A 106 3.62 4.91 9.32
CA GLN A 106 2.80 6.15 9.19
C GLN A 106 3.28 7.18 8.14
N ARG A 107 4.55 7.13 7.74
CA ARG A 107 5.07 7.75 6.52
C ARG A 107 5.52 6.69 5.53
N ALA A 108 4.98 6.74 4.32
CA ALA A 108 5.35 5.87 3.23
C ALA A 108 5.97 6.69 2.09
N THR A 109 6.72 6.01 1.24
CA THR A 109 7.46 6.65 0.15
C THR A 109 7.31 5.82 -1.12
N ILE A 110 7.08 6.52 -2.23
CA ILE A 110 7.20 5.98 -3.58
C ILE A 110 8.49 6.52 -4.17
N ILE A 111 9.32 5.64 -4.71
CA ILE A 111 10.49 6.00 -5.49
C ILE A 111 10.39 5.26 -6.82
N THR A 112 10.38 5.98 -7.93
CA THR A 112 10.54 5.40 -9.26
C THR A 112 12.02 5.44 -9.64
N LYS A 113 12.58 4.34 -10.14
CA LYS A 113 13.99 4.31 -10.57
C LYS A 113 14.15 5.13 -11.85
N SER A 114 14.63 6.37 -11.72
CA SER A 114 15.21 7.14 -12.83
C SER A 114 16.48 7.88 -12.40
N ALA A 115 17.49 7.15 -11.93
CA ALA A 115 18.88 7.63 -11.92
C ALA A 115 19.90 6.50 -11.67
N THR A 116 20.06 5.60 -12.64
CA THR A 116 21.41 5.12 -12.96
C THR A 116 21.79 5.81 -14.27
N LYS A 117 22.17 7.09 -14.16
CA LYS A 117 23.03 7.68 -15.18
C LYS A 117 24.44 7.17 -14.90
N ILE A 118 24.92 6.30 -15.78
CA ILE A 118 26.35 6.07 -16.01
C ILE A 118 26.93 7.36 -16.57
#